data_AF-A0A2V8CWC5-F1
#
_entry.id   AF-A0A2V8CWC5-F1
#
_cell.length_a   1.000
_cell.length_b   1.000
_cell.length_c   1.000
_cell.angle_alpha   90.00
_cell.angle_beta   90.00
_cell.angle_gamma   90.00
#
_symmetry.space_group_name_H-M   'P 1'
#
loop_
_entity.id
_entity.type
_entity.pdbx_description
1 polymer ?
#
loop_
_entity_poly.entity_id
_entity_poly.type
_entity_poly.pdbx_seq_one_letter_code
_entity_poly.pdbx_strand_id
1 'polypeptide(L)'
;MLGVDQRRRADRRFYRRGGRRPEDVSGFSPLVMVVEADRARRTLTERILASSHFAVAPVASIESALAICRGLAPSVIVCNERDEPRVRAGLEPRDIPIVGTNVGPDALERLVDRIRDAVRGEPAPAR
;
A
#
# COMPACT_ATOMS: atom_id res chain seq x y z
N MET A 1 -7.02 2.40 -40.28
CA MET A 1 -6.36 1.65 -39.20
C MET A 1 -4.90 2.12 -39.17
N LEU A 2 -4.58 3.15 -38.38
CA LEU A 2 -3.25 3.74 -38.31
C LEU A 2 -2.65 3.43 -36.94
N GLY A 3 -1.48 2.78 -36.96
CA GLY A 3 -0.77 2.32 -35.77
C GLY A 3 -0.37 3.49 -34.87
N VAL A 4 -0.64 3.32 -33.58
CA VAL A 4 -0.28 4.31 -32.55
C VAL A 4 1.25 4.31 -32.39
N ASP A 5 1.86 5.43 -32.75
CA ASP A 5 3.29 5.69 -32.77
C ASP A 5 3.89 5.56 -31.35
N GLN A 6 4.76 4.56 -31.13
CA GLN A 6 5.41 4.29 -29.83
C GLN A 6 6.57 5.27 -29.51
N ARG A 7 6.70 6.38 -30.23
CA ARG A 7 7.80 7.35 -30.13
C ARG A 7 7.81 8.22 -28.86
N ARG A 8 6.91 7.99 -27.90
CA ARG A 8 6.87 8.70 -26.62
C ARG A 8 7.45 7.93 -25.43
N ARG A 9 8.31 6.93 -25.66
CA ARG A 9 9.10 6.35 -24.56
C ARG A 9 10.42 7.10 -24.43
N ALA A 10 10.70 7.59 -23.23
CA ALA A 10 11.97 8.20 -22.87
C ALA A 10 13.13 7.26 -23.28
N ASP A 11 13.95 7.73 -24.22
CA ASP A 11 15.10 6.99 -24.72
C ASP A 11 16.08 6.76 -23.55
N ARG A 12 16.24 5.50 -23.15
CA ARG A 12 17.09 5.06 -22.03
C ARG A 12 18.58 5.31 -22.30
N ARG A 13 18.95 5.77 -23.50
CA ARG A 13 20.33 6.02 -23.92
C ARG A 13 20.83 7.43 -23.63
N PHE A 14 19.94 8.37 -23.27
CA PHE A 14 20.31 9.77 -23.02
C PHE A 14 20.84 10.06 -21.60
N TYR A 15 20.70 9.13 -20.65
CA TYR A 15 21.19 9.31 -19.29
C TYR A 15 22.46 8.49 -19.05
N ARG A 16 23.44 9.07 -18.33
CA ARG A 16 24.65 8.34 -17.90
C ARG A 16 24.22 7.06 -17.18
N ARG A 17 24.76 5.91 -17.60
CA ARG A 17 24.48 4.63 -16.95
C ARG A 17 24.97 4.71 -15.49
N GLY A 18 24.12 4.33 -14.54
CA GLY A 18 24.49 4.17 -13.13
C GLY A 18 24.14 5.32 -12.18
N GLY A 19 23.34 6.32 -12.60
CA GLY A 19 22.84 7.38 -11.71
C GLY A 19 21.34 7.30 -11.45
N ARG A 20 20.88 7.93 -10.35
CA ARG A 20 19.45 8.24 -10.16
C ARG A 20 19.03 9.28 -11.19
N ARG A 21 17.86 9.09 -11.79
CA ARG A 21 17.28 10.06 -12.72
C ARG A 21 16.66 11.23 -11.96
N PRO A 22 16.53 12.42 -12.58
CA PRO A 22 15.82 13.54 -11.97
C PRO A 22 14.38 13.19 -11.55
N GLU A 23 13.74 12.28 -12.28
CA GLU A 23 12.40 11.76 -11.95
C GLU A 23 12.39 10.62 -10.92
N ASP A 24 13.56 10.09 -10.52
CA ASP A 24 13.61 9.01 -9.54
C ASP A 24 13.28 9.58 -8.15
N VAL A 25 12.07 9.24 -7.69
CA VAL A 25 11.63 9.58 -6.34
C VAL A 25 12.47 8.82 -5.32
N SER A 26 12.88 9.50 -4.25
CA SER A 26 13.52 8.89 -3.07
C SER A 26 12.75 7.64 -2.63
N GLY A 27 13.46 6.61 -2.14
CA GLY A 27 12.87 5.35 -1.68
C GLY A 27 11.80 5.58 -0.62
N PHE A 28 10.55 5.64 -1.08
CA PHE A 28 9.37 5.79 -0.24
C PHE A 28 8.88 4.38 0.09
N SER A 29 8.98 4.02 1.37
CA SER A 29 8.45 2.78 1.89
C SER A 29 7.23 3.13 2.75
N PRO A 30 6.01 3.14 2.17
CA PRO A 30 4.84 3.55 2.92
C PRO A 30 4.57 2.55 4.05
N LEU A 31 4.11 3.09 5.18
CA LEU A 31 3.72 2.29 6.32
C LEU A 31 2.34 1.68 6.06
N VAL A 32 2.31 0.35 5.95
CA VAL A 32 1.11 -0.46 5.78
C VAL A 32 0.75 -1.11 7.09
N MET A 33 -0.42 -0.78 7.65
CA MET A 33 -0.95 -1.50 8.81
C MET A 33 -1.77 -2.70 8.34
N VAL A 34 -1.49 -3.89 8.88
CA VAL A 34 -2.19 -5.14 8.49
C VAL A 34 -3.02 -5.64 9.66
N VAL A 35 -4.34 -5.55 9.54
CA VAL A 35 -5.32 -6.05 10.51
C VAL A 35 -5.75 -7.45 10.12
N GLU A 36 -5.22 -8.45 10.81
CA GLU A 36 -5.54 -9.85 10.56
C GLU A 36 -5.47 -10.65 11.87
N ALA A 37 -6.59 -11.25 12.26
CA ALA A 37 -6.69 -12.03 13.49
C ALA A 37 -5.95 -13.37 13.37
N ASP A 38 -6.01 -14.01 12.21
CA ASP A 38 -5.31 -15.26 11.96
C ASP A 38 -3.80 -15.04 11.87
N ARG A 39 -3.06 -15.65 12.81
CA ARG A 39 -1.61 -15.46 12.90
C ARG A 39 -0.87 -15.93 11.65
N ALA A 40 -1.30 -17.03 11.02
CA ALA A 40 -0.63 -17.58 9.85
C ALA A 40 -0.82 -16.65 8.64
N ARG A 41 -2.06 -16.18 8.41
CA ARG A 41 -2.38 -15.20 7.37
C ARG A 41 -1.67 -13.87 7.61
N ARG A 42 -1.66 -13.37 8.85
CA ARG A 42 -0.94 -12.13 9.21
C ARG A 42 0.55 -12.24 8.89
N THR A 43 1.19 -13.35 9.27
CA THR A 43 2.63 -13.59 9.02
C THR A 43 2.91 -13.69 7.51
N LEU A 44 2.04 -14.35 6.75
CA LEU A 44 2.19 -14.46 5.30
C LEU A 44 2.09 -13.09 4.62
N THR A 45 1.03 -12.33 4.94
CA THR A 45 0.83 -10.97 4.40
C THR A 45 1.99 -10.05 4.76
N GLU A 46 2.46 -10.09 6.00
CA GLU A 46 3.62 -9.32 6.46
C GLU A 46 4.87 -9.63 5.62
N ARG A 47 5.21 -10.90 5.43
CA ARG A 47 6.38 -11.32 4.64
C ARG A 47 6.30 -10.82 3.21
N ILE A 48 5.13 -10.93 2.58
CA ILE A 48 4.92 -10.52 1.19
C ILE A 48 5.07 -9.00 1.06
N LEU A 49 4.43 -8.23 1.94
CA LEU A 49 4.51 -6.78 1.91
C LEU A 49 5.94 -6.28 2.22
N ALA A 50 6.62 -6.89 3.20
CA ALA A 50 8.02 -6.57 3.49
C ALA A 50 8.94 -6.87 2.30
N SER A 51 8.75 -8.01 1.62
CA SER A 51 9.50 -8.35 0.40
C SER A 51 9.21 -7.39 -0.77
N SER A 52 8.06 -6.70 -0.72
CA SER A 52 7.62 -5.70 -1.70
C SER A 52 8.06 -4.27 -1.34
N HIS A 53 8.96 -4.12 -0.35
CA HIS A 53 9.50 -2.86 0.16
C HIS A 53 8.50 -1.94 0.87
N PHE A 54 7.49 -2.50 1.53
CA PHE A 54 6.65 -1.76 2.48
C PHE A 54 7.21 -1.84 3.90
N ALA A 55 7.02 -0.76 4.69
CA ALA A 55 7.13 -0.84 6.13
C ALA A 55 5.80 -1.42 6.66
N VAL A 56 5.84 -2.47 7.48
CA VAL A 56 4.62 -3.20 7.88
C VAL A 56 4.40 -3.13 9.39
N ALA A 57 3.19 -2.77 9.80
CA ALA A 57 2.72 -2.82 11.18
C ALA A 57 1.61 -3.88 11.32
N PRO A 58 1.94 -5.13 11.69
CA PRO A 58 0.95 -6.19 11.86
C PRO A 58 0.17 -6.01 13.18
N VAL A 59 -1.16 -6.09 13.12
CA VAL A 59 -2.06 -5.99 14.28
C VAL A 59 -3.10 -7.10 14.25
N ALA A 60 -3.43 -7.64 15.43
CA ALA A 60 -4.29 -8.82 15.55
C ALA A 60 -5.79 -8.50 15.61
N SER A 61 -6.16 -7.24 15.83
CA SER A 61 -7.56 -6.84 15.99
C SER A 61 -7.79 -5.40 15.51
N ILE A 62 -9.05 -5.11 15.19
CA ILE A 62 -9.48 -3.77 14.75
C ILE A 62 -9.30 -2.75 15.89
N GLU A 63 -9.63 -3.12 17.12
CA GLU A 63 -9.53 -2.25 18.29
C GLU A 63 -8.06 -1.84 18.52
N SER A 64 -7.15 -2.80 18.39
CA SER A 64 -5.71 -2.54 18.49
C SER A 64 -5.24 -1.65 17.34
N ALA A 65 -5.71 -1.90 16.12
CA ALA A 65 -5.42 -1.08 14.95
C ALA A 65 -5.82 0.38 15.18
N LEU A 66 -7.05 0.63 15.62
CA LEU A 66 -7.59 1.96 15.87
C LEU A 66 -6.84 2.69 17.00
N ALA A 67 -6.48 1.97 18.07
CA ALA A 67 -5.68 2.55 19.16
C ALA A 67 -4.30 3.00 18.68
N ILE A 68 -3.65 2.19 17.85
CA ILE A 68 -2.30 2.42 17.34
C ILE A 68 -2.29 3.48 16.22
N CYS A 69 -3.32 3.51 15.37
CA CYS A 69 -3.44 4.45 14.25
C CYS A 69 -3.31 5.92 14.69
N ARG A 70 -3.71 6.24 15.93
CA ARG A 70 -3.59 7.59 16.50
C ARG A 70 -2.14 8.09 16.56
N GLY A 71 -1.17 7.19 16.77
CA GLY A 71 0.25 7.53 16.89
C GLY A 71 1.11 7.17 15.69
N LEU A 72 0.75 6.11 14.95
CA LEU A 72 1.57 5.59 13.84
C LEU A 72 1.22 6.18 12.46
N ALA A 73 0.02 6.75 12.28
CA ALA A 73 -0.45 7.37 11.03
C ALA A 73 -0.05 6.58 9.76
N PRO A 74 -0.53 5.32 9.60
CA PRO A 74 -0.20 4.50 8.44
C PRO A 74 -0.69 5.15 7.15
N SER A 75 0.04 4.94 6.05
CA SER A 75 -0.35 5.41 4.71
C SER A 75 -1.52 4.61 4.13
N VAL A 76 -1.75 3.40 4.63
CA VAL A 76 -2.87 2.53 4.24
C VAL A 76 -3.11 1.47 5.31
N ILE A 77 -4.36 1.08 5.48
CA ILE A 77 -4.77 -0.03 6.33
C ILE A 77 -5.26 -1.18 5.46
N VAL A 78 -4.75 -2.38 5.71
CA VAL A 78 -5.16 -3.61 5.05
C VAL A 78 -5.95 -4.44 6.06
N CYS A 79 -7.18 -4.82 5.72
CA CYS A 79 -8.02 -5.65 6.58
C CYS A 79 -8.89 -6.59 5.73
N ASN A 80 -9.62 -7.51 6.36
CA ASN A 80 -10.65 -8.27 5.66
C ASN A 80 -11.71 -7.33 5.05
N GLU A 81 -12.17 -7.58 3.82
CA GLU A 81 -13.23 -6.77 3.18
C GLU A 81 -14.50 -6.66 4.05
N ARG A 82 -14.81 -7.70 4.84
CA ARG A 82 -15.96 -7.69 5.76
C ARG A 82 -15.80 -6.72 6.92
N ASP A 83 -14.57 -6.42 7.31
CA ASP A 83 -14.23 -5.56 8.43
C ASP A 83 -14.04 -4.09 8.02
N GLU A 84 -13.91 -3.82 6.72
CA GLU A 84 -13.66 -2.47 6.20
C GLU A 84 -14.65 -1.42 6.71
N PRO A 85 -15.99 -1.64 6.71
CA PRO A 85 -16.92 -0.64 7.22
C PRO A 85 -16.69 -0.29 8.69
N ARG A 86 -16.30 -1.30 9.49
CA ARG A 86 -16.05 -1.14 10.93
C ARG A 86 -14.73 -0.39 11.18
N VAL A 87 -13.69 -0.71 10.40
CA VAL A 87 -12.42 0.01 10.43
C VAL A 87 -12.64 1.48 10.04
N ARG A 88 -13.34 1.72 8.92
CA ARG A 88 -13.64 3.08 8.43
C ARG A 88 -14.37 3.92 9.46
N ALA A 89 -15.45 3.40 10.05
CA ALA A 89 -16.20 4.09 11.08
C ALA A 89 -15.35 4.43 12.33
N GLY A 90 -14.36 3.60 12.67
CA GLY A 90 -13.48 3.83 13.81
C GLY A 90 -12.35 4.82 13.56
N LEU A 91 -12.05 5.15 12.31
CA LEU A 91 -10.97 6.07 11.93
C LEU A 91 -11.40 7.54 11.89
N GLU A 92 -12.71 7.81 11.75
CA GLU A 92 -13.26 9.16 11.71
C GLU A 92 -12.70 10.05 12.84
N PRO A 93 -12.20 11.27 12.54
CA PRO A 93 -12.29 12.00 11.27
C PRO A 93 -11.10 11.78 10.31
N ARG A 94 -10.27 10.74 10.51
CA ARG A 94 -9.08 10.49 9.68
C ARG A 94 -9.45 9.78 8.39
N ASP A 95 -9.00 10.33 7.27
CA ASP A 95 -9.14 9.71 5.96
C ASP A 95 -7.86 8.92 5.62
N ILE A 96 -7.78 7.69 6.13
CA ILE A 96 -6.70 6.75 5.79
C ILE A 96 -7.27 5.73 4.81
N PRO A 97 -6.64 5.50 3.64
CA PRO A 97 -7.07 4.50 2.68
C PRO A 97 -7.17 3.11 3.32
N ILE A 98 -8.25 2.39 3.01
CA ILE A 98 -8.45 1.01 3.43
C ILE A 98 -8.45 0.12 2.20
N VAL A 99 -7.67 -0.96 2.24
CA VAL A 99 -7.62 -1.98 1.18
C VAL A 99 -8.10 -3.30 1.78
N GLY A 100 -9.25 -3.75 1.29
CA GLY A 100 -9.81 -5.04 1.67
C GLY A 100 -9.04 -6.24 1.07
N THR A 101 -8.83 -7.27 1.88
CA THR A 101 -8.29 -8.56 1.45
C THR A 101 -9.40 -9.59 1.30
N ASN A 102 -9.39 -10.31 0.18
CA ASN A 102 -10.21 -11.48 -0.05
C ASN A 102 -9.45 -12.78 0.21
N VAL A 103 -10.20 -13.84 0.55
CA VAL A 103 -9.63 -15.18 0.72
C VAL A 103 -9.42 -15.80 -0.66
N GLY A 104 -8.17 -15.93 -1.10
CA GLY A 104 -7.80 -16.62 -2.34
C GLY A 104 -6.36 -16.32 -2.79
N PRO A 105 -5.73 -17.21 -3.57
CA PRO A 105 -4.35 -17.03 -4.04
C PRO A 105 -4.18 -15.78 -4.94
N ASP A 106 -5.13 -15.52 -5.84
CA ASP A 106 -5.12 -14.34 -6.74
C ASP A 106 -5.27 -13.01 -5.98
N ALA A 107 -5.81 -13.05 -4.76
CA ALA A 107 -6.05 -11.86 -3.94
C ALA A 107 -4.74 -11.25 -3.41
N LEU A 108 -3.69 -12.06 -3.27
CA LEU A 108 -2.43 -11.68 -2.66
C LEU A 108 -1.48 -11.04 -3.67
N GLU A 109 -1.44 -11.55 -4.91
CA GLU A 109 -0.68 -10.94 -6.01
C GLU A 109 -1.21 -9.54 -6.33
N ARG A 110 -2.53 -9.37 -6.35
CA ARG A 110 -3.18 -8.08 -6.61
C ARG A 110 -3.15 -7.14 -5.39
N LEU A 111 -2.84 -7.65 -4.19
CA LEU A 111 -2.83 -6.85 -2.97
C LEU A 111 -1.77 -5.74 -3.03
N VAL A 112 -0.57 -6.07 -3.51
CA VAL A 112 0.55 -5.12 -3.62
C VAL A 112 0.19 -3.96 -4.54
N ASP A 113 -0.41 -4.25 -5.70
CA ASP A 113 -0.78 -3.21 -6.66
C ASP A 113 -1.94 -2.35 -6.14
N ARG A 114 -2.96 -2.96 -5.52
CA ARG A 114 -4.04 -2.20 -4.86
C ARG A 114 -3.53 -1.26 -3.76
N ILE A 115 -2.56 -1.71 -2.96
CA ILE A 115 -1.91 -0.87 -1.95
C ILE A 115 -1.15 0.29 -2.61
N ARG A 116 -0.37 0.03 -3.68
CA ARG A 116 0.36 1.09 -4.39
C ARG A 116 -0.57 2.13 -4.99
N ASP A 117 -1.69 1.70 -5.55
CA ASP A 117 -2.68 2.61 -6.12
C ASP A 117 -3.38 3.42 -5.04
N ALA A 118 -3.74 2.80 -3.91
CA ALA A 118 -4.32 3.51 -2.76
C ALA A 118 -3.39 4.60 -2.22
N VAL A 119 -2.10 4.29 -2.05
CA VAL A 119 -1.09 5.24 -1.56
C VAL A 119 -0.78 6.34 -2.58
N ARG A 120 -0.89 6.05 -3.89
CA ARG A 120 -0.71 7.06 -4.94
C ARG A 120 -1.92 7.96 -5.14
N GLY A 121 -3.12 7.46 -4.84
CA GLY A 121 -4.38 8.19 -4.93
C GLY A 121 -4.60 9.20 -3.80
N GLU A 122 -3.81 9.14 -2.73
CA GLU A 122 -3.80 10.15 -1.68
C GLU A 122 -3.20 11.47 -2.18
N PRO A 123 -3.83 12.63 -1.92
CA PRO A 123 -3.18 13.92 -2.11
C PRO A 123 -1.96 13.97 -1.17
N ALA A 124 -0.78 14.31 -1.74
CA ALA A 124 0.46 14.43 -0.99
C ALA A 124 0.27 15.27 0.29
N PRO A 125 0.95 14.95 1.41
CA PRO A 125 0.81 15.71 2.64
C PRO A 125 1.09 17.19 2.37
N ALA A 126 0.15 18.06 2.80
CA ALA A 126 0.34 19.50 2.79
C ALA A 126 1.62 19.82 3.56
N ARG A 127 2.60 20.41 2.87
CA ARG A 127 3.81 20.99 3.46
C ARG A 127 3.48 22.30 4.15
#